data_AF-V8R476-F1
#
_entry.id   AF-V8R476-F1
#
_cell.length_a   1.000
_cell.length_b   1.000
_cell.length_c   1.000
_cell.angle_alpha   90.00
_cell.angle_beta   90.00
_cell.angle_gamma   90.00
#
_symmetry.space_group_name_H-M   'P 1'
#
loop_
_entity.id
_entity.type
_entity.pdbx_description
1 polymer ?
#
loop_
_entity_poly.entity_id
_entity_poly.type
_entity_poly.pdbx_seq_one_letter_code
_entity_poly.pdbx_strand_id
1 'polypeptide(L)'
;MNNDYVAKAKGLLSEIGVHQPSEGVWAFTNVHTANHAYIHHSREPVALAAYAAVNDTFAAGRFPDWALVDMVDKVPCMDGIEHTALAMVCGASIPTFPSASERGNIFGQAVWGIVDAYSLEGCFERVERAWGSPGWHYNLRPRGFNWSGDQELNSESMKDMRKSYRAMSPLQQIMVLTIMHLYCQGKDKTYLTGGCPTKIPAAEAMNILRSDGVALSDWGHMVTHYAGW
;
A
#
# COMPACT_ATOMS: atom_id res chain seq x y z
N MET A 1 -4.95 -17.50 -18.35
CA MET A 1 -5.90 -16.60 -17.65
C MET A 1 -5.36 -15.19 -17.41
N ASN A 2 -4.04 -14.91 -17.45
CA ASN A 2 -3.50 -13.55 -17.23
C ASN A 2 -3.80 -12.51 -18.33
N ASN A 3 -4.00 -12.94 -19.58
CA ASN A 3 -4.13 -12.00 -20.70
C ASN A 3 -5.44 -11.20 -20.68
N ASP A 4 -6.48 -11.71 -20.02
CA ASP A 4 -7.78 -11.05 -19.90
C ASP A 4 -7.75 -9.91 -18.85
N TYR A 5 -7.07 -10.11 -17.70
CA TYR A 5 -6.98 -9.09 -16.66
C TYR A 5 -6.20 -7.85 -17.12
N VAL A 6 -5.11 -8.02 -17.87
CA VAL A 6 -4.33 -6.87 -18.37
C VAL A 6 -5.15 -6.05 -19.36
N ALA A 7 -5.89 -6.69 -20.26
CA ALA A 7 -6.76 -5.98 -21.21
C ALA A 7 -7.88 -5.20 -20.48
N LYS A 8 -8.52 -5.85 -19.50
CA LYS A 8 -9.56 -5.22 -18.66
C LYS A 8 -9.02 -4.09 -17.80
N ALA A 9 -7.81 -4.23 -17.25
CA ALA A 9 -7.14 -3.19 -16.48
C ALA A 9 -6.84 -1.95 -17.33
N LYS A 10 -6.36 -2.14 -18.56
CA LYS A 10 -6.18 -1.05 -19.54
C LYS A 10 -7.50 -0.37 -19.89
N GLY A 11 -8.58 -1.16 -20.03
CA GLY A 11 -9.95 -0.64 -20.20
C GLY A 11 -10.37 0.23 -19.02
N LEU A 12 -10.23 -0.27 -17.79
CA LEU A 12 -10.53 0.47 -16.55
C LEU A 12 -9.75 1.79 -16.47
N LEU A 13 -8.44 1.77 -16.75
CA LEU A 13 -7.61 2.98 -16.75
C LEU A 13 -8.10 3.99 -17.78
N SER A 14 -8.53 3.51 -18.96
CA SER A 14 -9.08 4.37 -20.01
C SER A 14 -10.43 4.97 -19.62
N GLU A 15 -11.30 4.21 -18.92
CA GLU A 15 -12.58 4.69 -18.37
C GLU A 15 -12.40 5.86 -17.40
N ILE A 16 -11.35 5.83 -16.58
CA ILE A 16 -10.99 6.94 -15.68
C ILE A 16 -10.17 8.04 -16.37
N GLY A 17 -10.01 7.99 -17.69
CA GLY A 17 -9.37 9.06 -18.46
C GLY A 17 -7.84 9.00 -18.48
N VAL A 18 -7.22 7.85 -18.22
CA VAL A 18 -5.75 7.66 -18.21
C VAL A 18 -5.32 6.54 -19.15
N HIS A 19 -4.17 6.67 -19.78
CA HIS A 19 -3.55 5.60 -20.56
C HIS A 19 -2.03 5.64 -20.45
N GLN A 20 -1.40 4.57 -20.93
CA GLN A 20 0.04 4.41 -20.97
C GLN A 20 0.54 4.53 -22.42
N PRO A 21 0.96 5.72 -22.89
CA PRO A 21 1.49 5.90 -24.26
C PRO A 21 2.81 5.14 -24.50
N SER A 22 3.64 4.99 -23.47
CA SER A 22 4.86 4.17 -23.49
C SER A 22 5.09 3.56 -22.11
N GLU A 23 5.91 2.51 -22.03
CA GLU A 23 6.20 1.82 -20.77
C GLU A 23 6.64 2.80 -19.67
N GLY A 24 5.99 2.70 -18.50
CA GLY A 24 6.23 3.57 -17.35
C GLY A 24 5.69 5.01 -17.46
N VAL A 25 5.27 5.46 -18.65
CA VAL A 25 4.77 6.83 -18.88
C VAL A 25 3.25 6.82 -18.92
N TRP A 26 2.63 7.67 -18.09
CA TRP A 26 1.18 7.79 -17.99
C TRP A 26 0.72 9.17 -18.48
N ALA A 27 -0.41 9.22 -19.17
CA ALA A 27 -0.99 10.46 -19.67
C ALA A 27 -2.51 10.44 -19.61
N PHE A 28 -3.14 11.61 -19.49
CA PHE A 28 -4.58 11.73 -19.64
C PHE A 28 -4.97 11.42 -21.09
N THR A 29 -5.94 10.52 -21.27
CA THR A 29 -6.65 10.39 -22.56
C THR A 29 -7.62 11.55 -22.75
N ASN A 30 -8.27 11.96 -21.66
CA ASN A 30 -9.23 13.06 -21.63
C ASN A 30 -9.28 13.67 -20.22
N VAL A 31 -8.77 14.90 -20.07
CA VAL A 31 -8.75 15.63 -18.79
C VAL A 31 -10.16 15.91 -18.26
N HIS A 32 -11.12 16.18 -19.15
CA HIS A 32 -12.51 16.39 -18.75
C HIS A 32 -13.11 15.12 -18.13
N THR A 33 -12.86 13.96 -18.75
CA THR A 33 -13.27 12.65 -18.19
C THR A 33 -12.57 12.39 -16.86
N ALA A 34 -11.25 12.54 -16.78
CA ALA A 34 -10.51 12.34 -15.52
C ALA A 34 -11.05 13.22 -14.37
N ASN A 35 -11.46 14.45 -14.68
CA ASN A 35 -11.96 15.40 -13.68
C ASN A 35 -13.40 15.09 -13.20
N HIS A 36 -14.28 14.61 -14.09
CA HIS A 36 -15.72 14.50 -13.80
C HIS A 36 -16.26 13.07 -13.76
N ALA A 37 -15.49 12.07 -14.18
CA ALA A 37 -15.93 10.69 -14.15
C ALA A 37 -16.26 10.26 -12.72
N TYR A 38 -17.36 9.53 -12.60
CA TYR A 38 -17.65 8.78 -11.39
C TYR A 38 -16.60 7.68 -11.22
N ILE A 39 -16.01 7.61 -10.04
CA ILE A 39 -15.03 6.59 -9.68
C ILE A 39 -15.70 5.73 -8.62
N HIS A 40 -15.94 4.46 -8.96
CA HIS A 40 -16.47 3.51 -7.99
C HIS A 40 -15.47 3.35 -6.84
N HIS A 41 -15.96 3.24 -5.61
CA HIS A 41 -15.12 3.27 -4.39
C HIS A 41 -13.97 2.24 -4.35
N SER A 42 -14.12 1.05 -4.96
CA SER A 42 -13.04 0.06 -5.08
C SER A 42 -11.95 0.47 -6.07
N ARG A 43 -12.25 1.38 -7.01
CA ARG A 43 -11.33 1.89 -8.04
C ARG A 43 -10.61 3.16 -7.61
N GLU A 44 -10.99 3.79 -6.51
CA GLU A 44 -10.38 5.03 -6.02
C GLU A 44 -8.86 4.90 -5.82
N PRO A 45 -8.32 3.80 -5.26
CA PRO A 45 -6.86 3.61 -5.19
C PRO A 45 -6.19 3.61 -6.57
N VAL A 46 -6.77 2.92 -7.56
CA VAL A 46 -6.25 2.90 -8.93
C VAL A 46 -6.27 4.29 -9.53
N ALA A 47 -7.38 5.02 -9.39
CA ALA A 47 -7.52 6.34 -9.96
C ALA A 47 -6.57 7.36 -9.32
N LEU A 48 -6.43 7.34 -8.00
CA LEU A 48 -5.49 8.20 -7.29
C LEU A 48 -4.05 7.94 -7.75
N ALA A 49 -3.62 6.68 -7.77
CA ALA A 49 -2.28 6.32 -8.22
C ALA A 49 -2.05 6.72 -9.69
N ALA A 50 -3.05 6.51 -10.57
CA ALA A 50 -2.95 6.82 -11.99
C ALA A 50 -2.88 8.33 -12.23
N TYR A 51 -3.72 9.11 -11.55
CA TYR A 51 -3.68 10.56 -11.62
C TYR A 51 -2.38 11.11 -11.08
N ALA A 52 -1.88 10.59 -9.95
CA ALA A 52 -0.59 11.01 -9.40
C ALA A 52 0.59 10.63 -10.32
N ALA A 53 0.44 9.58 -11.13
CA ALA A 53 1.43 9.22 -12.15
C ALA A 53 1.49 10.21 -13.31
N VAL A 54 0.38 10.91 -13.61
CA VAL A 54 0.31 11.92 -14.68
C VAL A 54 0.64 13.31 -14.13
N ASN A 55 0.01 13.69 -13.02
CA ASN A 55 0.13 14.99 -12.37
C ASN A 55 -0.34 14.90 -10.91
N ASP A 56 0.59 15.06 -9.97
CA ASP A 56 0.34 15.01 -8.52
C ASP A 56 -0.63 16.09 -8.03
N THR A 57 -0.53 17.31 -8.57
CA THR A 57 -1.42 18.43 -8.25
C THR A 57 -2.86 18.14 -8.65
N PHE A 58 -3.06 17.53 -9.82
CA PHE A 58 -4.39 17.09 -10.27
C PHE A 58 -4.95 16.00 -9.36
N ALA A 59 -4.13 15.01 -8.98
CA ALA A 59 -4.54 13.96 -8.06
C ALA A 59 -4.97 14.53 -6.70
N ALA A 60 -4.19 15.46 -6.15
CA ALA A 60 -4.52 16.17 -4.92
C ALA A 60 -5.82 17.00 -5.06
N GLY A 61 -6.04 17.64 -6.21
CA GLY A 61 -7.29 18.36 -6.48
C GLY A 61 -8.51 17.44 -6.59
N ARG A 62 -8.34 16.24 -7.15
CA ARG A 62 -9.43 15.26 -7.35
C ARG A 62 -9.74 14.44 -6.09
N PHE A 63 -8.76 14.30 -5.20
CA PHE A 63 -8.84 13.57 -3.92
C PHE A 63 -8.24 14.40 -2.76
N PRO A 64 -8.79 15.59 -2.45
CA PRO A 64 -8.17 16.55 -1.54
C PRO A 64 -8.10 16.09 -0.08
N ASP A 65 -9.06 15.26 0.34
CA ASP A 65 -9.16 14.79 1.73
C ASP A 65 -8.62 13.37 1.94
N TRP A 66 -8.06 12.75 0.89
CA TRP A 66 -7.55 11.38 0.99
C TRP A 66 -6.16 11.35 1.59
N ALA A 67 -6.03 10.68 2.72
CA ALA A 67 -4.75 10.26 3.26
C ALA A 67 -4.32 8.91 2.66
N LEU A 68 -3.03 8.60 2.72
CA LEU A 68 -2.46 7.31 2.31
C LEU A 68 -3.25 6.13 2.91
N VAL A 69 -3.63 6.25 4.18
CA VAL A 69 -4.34 5.20 4.91
C VAL A 69 -5.72 4.91 4.32
N ASP A 70 -6.42 5.92 3.79
CA ASP A 70 -7.72 5.74 3.12
C ASP A 70 -7.56 4.91 1.84
N MET A 71 -6.45 5.10 1.13
CA MET A 71 -6.10 4.29 -0.04
C MET A 71 -5.76 2.84 0.34
N VAL A 72 -4.98 2.64 1.40
CA VAL A 72 -4.55 1.31 1.86
C VAL A 72 -5.72 0.50 2.41
N ASP A 73 -6.61 1.13 3.19
CA ASP A 73 -7.80 0.48 3.76
C ASP A 73 -8.81 0.02 2.69
N LYS A 74 -8.70 0.52 1.45
CA LYS A 74 -9.53 0.12 0.30
C LYS A 74 -8.96 -1.05 -0.49
N VAL A 75 -7.67 -1.36 -0.35
CA VAL A 75 -7.01 -2.50 -1.03
C VAL A 75 -7.76 -3.83 -0.89
N PRO A 76 -8.32 -4.20 0.28
CA PRO A 76 -9.07 -5.45 0.44
C PRO A 76 -10.39 -5.51 -0.35
N CYS A 77 -10.92 -4.36 -0.76
CA CYS A 77 -12.15 -4.27 -1.55
C CYS A 77 -11.91 -4.38 -3.06
N MET A 78 -10.65 -4.45 -3.49
CA MET A 78 -10.29 -4.50 -4.90
C MET A 78 -10.45 -5.90 -5.49
N ASP A 79 -10.89 -5.98 -6.74
CA ASP A 79 -10.90 -7.21 -7.51
C ASP A 79 -9.57 -7.44 -8.28
N GLY A 80 -9.49 -8.56 -9.01
CA GLY A 80 -8.29 -8.89 -9.79
C GLY A 80 -7.97 -7.90 -10.92
N ILE A 81 -8.97 -7.23 -11.50
CA ILE A 81 -8.78 -6.21 -12.55
C ILE A 81 -8.19 -4.95 -11.90
N GLU A 82 -8.76 -4.54 -10.77
CA GLU A 82 -8.32 -3.36 -10.01
C GLU A 82 -6.90 -3.55 -9.46
N HIS A 83 -6.59 -4.72 -8.90
CA HIS A 83 -5.22 -5.04 -8.48
C HIS A 83 -4.23 -5.04 -9.66
N THR A 84 -4.64 -5.56 -10.81
CA THR A 84 -3.82 -5.54 -12.03
C THR A 84 -3.58 -4.10 -12.50
N ALA A 85 -4.60 -3.25 -12.50
CA ALA A 85 -4.48 -1.84 -12.89
C ALA A 85 -3.57 -1.06 -11.92
N LEU A 86 -3.70 -1.27 -10.61
CA LEU A 86 -2.82 -0.64 -9.63
C LEU A 86 -1.36 -1.10 -9.81
N ALA A 87 -1.12 -2.41 -9.99
CA ALA A 87 0.22 -2.93 -10.24
C ALA A 87 0.86 -2.29 -11.49
N MET A 88 0.11 -2.17 -12.58
CA MET A 88 0.57 -1.51 -13.81
C MET A 88 1.00 -0.07 -13.55
N VAL A 89 0.17 0.72 -12.85
CA VAL A 89 0.46 2.13 -12.54
C VAL A 89 1.67 2.30 -11.64
N CYS A 90 1.86 1.36 -10.71
CA CYS A 90 3.01 1.30 -9.83
C CYS A 90 4.29 0.77 -10.51
N GLY A 91 4.19 0.21 -11.73
CA GLY A 91 5.31 -0.48 -12.37
C GLY A 91 5.67 -1.82 -11.70
N ALA A 92 4.75 -2.38 -10.90
CA ALA A 92 4.93 -3.63 -10.20
C ALA A 92 4.62 -4.84 -11.12
N SER A 93 5.14 -6.01 -10.73
CA SER A 93 4.78 -7.27 -11.40
C SER A 93 3.28 -7.52 -11.32
N ILE A 94 2.67 -7.92 -12.44
CA ILE A 94 1.24 -8.21 -12.52
C ILE A 94 0.88 -9.31 -11.52
N PRO A 95 -0.11 -9.09 -10.65
CA PRO A 95 -0.40 -10.04 -9.60
C PRO A 95 -0.99 -11.33 -10.17
N THR A 96 -0.57 -12.45 -9.60
CA THR A 96 -1.13 -13.75 -9.90
C THR A 96 -1.86 -14.29 -8.67
N PHE A 97 -3.05 -14.86 -8.87
CA PHE A 97 -3.87 -15.40 -7.79
C PHE A 97 -4.12 -16.91 -7.95
N PRO A 98 -3.07 -17.75 -8.08
CA PRO A 98 -3.24 -19.19 -8.30
C PRO A 98 -3.88 -19.90 -7.09
N SER A 99 -3.58 -19.43 -5.87
CA SER A 99 -4.24 -19.86 -4.64
C SER A 99 -4.08 -18.82 -3.53
N ALA A 100 -4.92 -18.90 -2.49
CA ALA A 100 -4.80 -18.04 -1.31
C ALA A 100 -3.45 -18.26 -0.58
N SER A 101 -2.97 -19.50 -0.52
CA SER A 101 -1.69 -19.83 0.14
C SER A 101 -0.49 -19.24 -0.60
N GLU A 102 -0.46 -19.36 -1.93
CA GLU A 102 0.63 -18.81 -2.74
C GLU A 102 0.64 -17.28 -2.69
N ARG A 103 -0.55 -16.66 -2.74
CA ARG A 103 -0.69 -15.21 -2.54
C ARG A 103 -0.16 -14.77 -1.16
N GLY A 104 -0.48 -15.51 -0.10
CA GLY A 104 0.03 -15.26 1.26
C GLY A 104 1.55 -15.38 1.39
N ASN A 105 2.18 -16.28 0.62
CA ASN A 105 3.63 -16.40 0.56
C ASN A 105 4.27 -15.21 -0.18
N ILE A 106 3.74 -14.83 -1.34
CA ILE A 106 4.23 -13.66 -2.10
C ILE A 106 4.10 -12.40 -1.25
N PHE A 107 2.94 -12.18 -0.63
CA PHE A 107 2.72 -11.06 0.27
C PHE A 107 3.71 -11.05 1.45
N GLY A 108 3.89 -12.21 2.11
CA GLY A 108 4.84 -12.33 3.21
C GLY A 108 6.27 -11.99 2.81
N GLN A 109 6.72 -12.47 1.64
CA GLN A 109 8.04 -12.12 1.10
C GLN A 109 8.15 -10.64 0.78
N ALA A 110 7.13 -10.04 0.15
CA ALA A 110 7.11 -8.63 -0.21
C ALA A 110 7.18 -7.71 1.03
N VAL A 111 6.39 -8.00 2.08
CA VAL A 111 6.39 -7.18 3.30
C VAL A 111 7.73 -7.29 4.02
N TRP A 112 8.29 -8.50 4.17
CA TRP A 112 9.61 -8.66 4.80
C TRP A 112 10.71 -7.99 3.99
N GLY A 113 10.67 -8.11 2.67
CA GLY A 113 11.59 -7.41 1.77
C GLY A 113 11.57 -5.90 1.98
N ILE A 114 10.38 -5.31 2.16
CA ILE A 114 10.23 -3.88 2.49
C ILE A 114 10.76 -3.57 3.89
N VAL A 115 10.47 -4.39 4.90
CA VAL A 115 11.00 -4.14 6.26
C VAL A 115 12.52 -4.09 6.25
N ASP A 116 13.16 -5.04 5.57
CA ASP A 116 14.62 -5.13 5.51
C ASP A 116 15.21 -4.02 4.62
N ALA A 117 14.66 -3.79 3.42
CA ALA A 117 15.20 -2.83 2.46
C ALA A 117 15.14 -1.37 2.94
N TYR A 118 14.11 -1.03 3.73
CA TYR A 118 13.89 0.33 4.24
C TYR A 118 14.25 0.48 5.72
N SER A 119 14.84 -0.55 6.35
CA SER A 119 15.25 -0.57 7.76
C SER A 119 14.12 -0.18 8.73
N LEU A 120 13.02 -0.94 8.67
CA LEU A 120 11.80 -0.65 9.44
C LEU A 120 11.73 -1.43 10.77
N GLU A 121 12.83 -2.03 11.22
CA GLU A 121 12.92 -2.88 12.41
C GLU A 121 12.71 -2.11 13.72
N GLY A 122 12.76 -0.77 13.67
CA GLY A 122 12.33 0.07 14.79
C GLY A 122 10.81 0.03 15.03
N CYS A 123 10.03 -0.39 14.03
CA CYS A 123 8.58 -0.47 14.09
C CYS A 123 8.04 -1.90 14.05
N PHE A 124 8.79 -2.82 13.47
CA PHE A 124 8.39 -4.21 13.31
C PHE A 124 9.40 -5.19 13.91
N GLU A 125 8.91 -6.36 14.28
CA GLU A 125 9.74 -7.46 14.74
C GLU A 125 9.28 -8.80 14.19
N ARG A 126 10.23 -9.73 14.14
CA ARG A 126 9.98 -11.12 13.79
C ARG A 126 9.63 -11.90 15.05
N VAL A 127 8.53 -12.63 15.00
CA VAL A 127 8.14 -13.59 16.04
C VAL A 127 8.33 -15.01 15.52
N GLU A 128 8.94 -15.89 16.32
CA GLU A 128 9.28 -17.26 15.88
C GLU A 128 8.05 -18.13 15.68
N ARG A 129 7.01 -17.94 16.52
CA ARG A 129 5.73 -18.63 16.39
C ARG A 129 4.79 -17.80 15.52
N ALA A 130 4.47 -18.31 14.34
CA ALA A 130 3.41 -17.74 13.51
C ALA A 130 2.08 -17.84 14.28
N TRP A 131 1.36 -16.73 14.36
CA TRP A 131 0.04 -16.69 14.98
C TRP A 131 -1.01 -16.98 13.93
N GLY A 132 -1.60 -18.18 13.99
CA GLY A 132 -2.70 -18.59 13.12
C GLY A 132 -2.26 -19.43 11.91
N SER A 133 -2.53 -18.91 10.72
CA SER A 133 -2.43 -19.61 9.43
C SER A 133 -0.99 -19.73 8.89
N PRO A 134 -0.74 -20.62 7.92
CA PRO A 134 0.53 -20.67 7.20
C PRO A 134 0.74 -19.41 6.34
N GLY A 135 1.88 -18.74 6.50
CA GLY A 135 2.29 -17.57 5.71
C GLY A 135 3.34 -16.73 6.43
N TRP A 136 4.36 -16.26 5.72
CA TRP A 136 5.51 -15.57 6.35
C TRP A 136 5.15 -14.21 6.97
N HIS A 137 4.10 -13.56 6.49
CA HIS A 137 3.58 -12.33 7.10
C HIS A 137 3.06 -12.58 8.53
N TYR A 138 2.59 -13.79 8.88
CA TYR A 138 2.17 -14.09 10.26
C TYR A 138 3.30 -14.08 11.28
N ASN A 139 4.56 -14.07 10.84
CA ASN A 139 5.73 -13.91 11.69
C ASN A 139 6.14 -12.45 11.87
N LEU A 140 5.51 -11.49 11.18
CA LEU A 140 5.78 -10.07 11.33
C LEU A 140 4.75 -9.46 12.26
N ARG A 141 5.22 -8.71 13.27
CA ARG A 141 4.37 -8.01 14.21
C ARG A 141 4.85 -6.58 14.42
N PRO A 142 3.93 -5.62 14.62
CA PRO A 142 4.32 -4.32 15.13
C PRO A 142 4.93 -4.46 16.52
N ARG A 143 5.97 -3.68 16.80
CA ARG A 143 6.53 -3.60 18.15
C ARG A 143 5.56 -2.95 19.12
N GLY A 144 5.73 -3.26 20.40
CA GLY A 144 4.98 -2.65 21.49
C GLY A 144 4.10 -3.59 22.29
N PHE A 145 4.07 -4.87 21.93
CA PHE A 145 3.44 -5.93 22.71
C PHE A 145 4.47 -7.02 23.04
N ASN A 146 4.25 -7.74 24.14
CA ASN A 146 5.05 -8.91 24.48
C ASN A 146 4.57 -10.14 23.69
N TRP A 147 4.94 -10.24 22.41
CA TRP A 147 4.46 -11.32 21.54
C TRP A 147 4.96 -12.72 21.91
N SER A 148 6.07 -12.81 22.65
CA SER A 148 6.61 -14.07 23.17
C SER A 148 5.95 -14.51 24.48
N GLY A 149 5.18 -13.65 25.13
CA GLY A 149 4.62 -13.88 26.46
C GLY A 149 3.11 -13.74 26.50
N ASP A 150 2.64 -12.88 27.40
CA ASP A 150 1.23 -12.62 27.70
C ASP A 150 0.50 -11.79 26.63
N GLN A 151 1.21 -11.28 25.63
CA GLN A 151 0.70 -10.37 24.60
C GLN A 151 0.08 -9.10 25.21
N GLU A 152 0.57 -8.68 26.36
CA GLU A 152 0.19 -7.39 26.92
C GLU A 152 0.99 -6.26 26.27
N LEU A 153 0.40 -5.06 26.31
CA LEU A 153 1.03 -3.86 25.80
C LEU A 153 2.25 -3.52 26.66
N ASN A 154 3.42 -3.48 26.03
CA ASN A 154 4.66 -3.03 26.65
C ASN A 154 4.82 -1.53 26.37
N SER A 155 4.64 -0.71 27.40
CA SER A 155 4.62 0.76 27.29
C SER A 155 5.96 1.36 26.86
N GLU A 156 7.08 0.75 27.26
CA GLU A 156 8.43 1.17 26.87
C GLU A 156 8.69 0.86 25.40
N SER A 157 8.42 -0.37 24.98
CA SER A 157 8.51 -0.79 23.58
C SER A 157 7.61 0.04 22.67
N MET A 158 6.39 0.38 23.11
CA MET A 158 5.48 1.29 22.40
C MET A 158 6.06 2.70 22.26
N LYS A 159 6.69 3.22 23.32
CA LYS A 159 7.34 4.55 23.29
C LYS A 159 8.51 4.56 22.32
N ASP A 160 9.31 3.50 22.31
CA ASP A 160 10.46 3.35 21.43
C ASP A 160 10.04 3.19 19.97
N MET A 161 9.03 2.37 19.68
CA MET A 161 8.49 2.22 18.34
C MET A 161 7.99 3.56 17.78
N ARG A 162 7.20 4.32 18.56
CA ARG A 162 6.72 5.64 18.14
C ARG A 162 7.86 6.65 17.97
N LYS A 163 8.91 6.55 18.78
CA LYS A 163 10.11 7.39 18.63
C LYS A 163 10.84 7.06 17.33
N SER A 164 11.03 5.78 17.02
CA SER A 164 11.61 5.31 15.76
C SER A 164 10.80 5.83 14.56
N TYR A 165 9.47 5.64 14.58
CA TYR A 165 8.59 6.11 13.51
C TYR A 165 8.68 7.63 13.27
N ARG A 166 8.69 8.44 14.32
CA ARG A 166 8.83 9.90 14.18
C ARG A 166 10.18 10.34 13.62
N ALA A 167 11.23 9.53 13.80
CA ALA A 167 12.57 9.82 13.29
C ALA A 167 12.79 9.33 11.85
N MET A 168 11.86 8.54 11.30
CA MET A 168 11.94 8.01 9.94
C MET A 168 11.77 9.09 8.88
N SER A 169 12.38 8.87 7.71
CA SER A 169 12.13 9.66 6.51
C SER A 169 10.66 9.55 6.06
N PRO A 170 10.14 10.50 5.25
CA PRO A 170 8.78 10.41 4.70
C PRO A 170 8.52 9.09 3.96
N LEU A 171 9.50 8.59 3.19
CA LEU A 171 9.39 7.32 2.48
C LEU A 171 9.21 6.14 3.44
N GLN A 172 10.04 6.06 4.49
CA GLN A 172 9.92 5.02 5.52
C GLN A 172 8.60 5.13 6.28
N GLN A 173 8.11 6.34 6.56
CA GLN A 173 6.81 6.54 7.21
C GLN A 173 5.65 6.02 6.34
N ILE A 174 5.70 6.24 5.02
CA ILE A 174 4.73 5.68 4.06
C ILE A 174 4.73 4.15 4.10
N MET A 175 5.91 3.53 4.09
CA MET A 175 6.04 2.06 4.15
C MET A 175 5.49 1.51 5.46
N VAL A 176 5.87 2.09 6.60
CA VAL A 176 5.36 1.67 7.92
C VAL A 176 3.85 1.84 8.01
N LEU A 177 3.29 3.00 7.62
CA LEU A 177 1.85 3.22 7.67
C LEU A 177 1.09 2.21 6.81
N THR A 178 1.61 1.94 5.60
CA THR A 178 1.00 0.95 4.72
C THR A 178 0.95 -0.41 5.38
N ILE A 179 2.08 -0.92 5.87
CA ILE A 179 2.14 -2.23 6.53
C ILE A 179 1.24 -2.25 7.78
N MET A 180 1.22 -1.16 8.55
CA MET A 180 0.43 -1.08 9.78
C MET A 180 -1.08 -1.13 9.50
N HIS A 181 -1.54 -0.46 8.45
CA HIS A 181 -2.95 -0.49 8.03
C HIS A 181 -3.35 -1.81 7.38
N LEU A 182 -2.44 -2.47 6.65
CA LEU A 182 -2.68 -3.83 6.18
C LEU A 182 -2.77 -4.83 7.36
N TYR A 183 -1.98 -4.63 8.42
CA TYR A 183 -2.02 -5.46 9.63
C TYR A 183 -3.26 -5.20 10.50
N CYS A 184 -3.64 -3.93 10.69
CA CYS A 184 -4.73 -3.51 11.55
C CYS A 184 -5.52 -2.38 10.87
N GLN A 185 -6.48 -2.78 10.02
CA GLN A 185 -7.26 -1.86 9.21
C GLN A 185 -8.13 -0.91 10.04
N GLY A 186 -8.37 0.28 9.47
CA GLY A 186 -9.21 1.30 10.05
C GLY A 186 -8.48 2.17 11.08
N LYS A 187 -9.23 2.74 12.01
CA LYS A 187 -8.69 3.74 12.93
C LYS A 187 -7.70 3.13 13.92
N ASP A 188 -6.43 3.46 13.77
CA ASP A 188 -5.40 3.14 14.75
C ASP A 188 -5.65 3.88 16.08
N LYS A 189 -5.83 3.09 17.14
CA LYS A 189 -6.00 3.56 18.52
C LYS A 189 -4.84 3.16 19.43
N THR A 190 -3.87 2.43 18.89
CA THR A 190 -2.87 1.71 19.67
C THR A 190 -1.46 2.08 19.26
N TYR A 191 -1.10 1.89 17.98
CA TYR A 191 0.29 1.86 17.55
C TYR A 191 0.87 3.28 17.36
N LEU A 192 0.45 3.97 16.31
CA LEU A 192 0.94 5.26 15.86
C LEU A 192 0.08 6.41 16.40
N THR A 193 -0.17 6.40 17.71
CA THR A 193 -0.82 7.50 18.42
C THR A 193 0.21 8.47 19.02
N GLY A 194 -0.25 9.54 19.67
CA GLY A 194 0.64 10.46 20.41
C GLY A 194 1.52 11.33 19.52
N GLY A 195 0.95 11.90 18.45
CA GLY A 195 1.66 12.83 17.57
C GLY A 195 2.53 12.19 16.48
N CYS A 196 2.38 10.88 16.24
CA CYS A 196 2.96 10.26 15.06
C CYS A 196 2.28 10.83 13.79
N PRO A 197 3.04 11.22 12.76
CA PRO A 197 2.46 11.73 11.52
C PRO A 197 1.77 10.59 10.75
N THR A 198 0.43 10.54 10.78
CA THR A 198 -0.35 9.51 10.08
C THR A 198 -1.22 10.05 8.94
N LYS A 199 -1.40 11.39 8.90
CA LYS A 199 -2.21 12.09 7.89
C LYS A 199 -1.35 12.51 6.69
N ILE A 200 -0.68 11.55 6.06
CA ILE A 200 0.10 11.81 4.84
C ILE A 200 -0.90 11.86 3.67
N PRO A 201 -1.01 12.97 2.92
CA PRO A 201 -1.86 13.05 1.74
C PRO A 201 -1.51 11.94 0.75
N ALA A 202 -2.50 11.23 0.21
CA ALA A 202 -2.25 10.07 -0.64
C ALA A 202 -1.52 10.46 -1.94
N ALA A 203 -1.88 11.57 -2.57
CA ALA A 203 -1.19 12.06 -3.78
C ALA A 203 0.29 12.37 -3.50
N GLU A 204 0.59 12.98 -2.35
CA GLU A 204 1.97 13.25 -1.90
C GLU A 204 2.72 11.95 -1.63
N ALA A 205 2.10 10.99 -0.96
CA ALA A 205 2.70 9.67 -0.72
C ALA A 205 3.07 8.97 -2.03
N MET A 206 2.19 9.02 -3.04
CA MET A 206 2.48 8.44 -4.35
C MET A 206 3.63 9.14 -5.06
N ASN A 207 3.76 10.45 -4.92
CA ASN A 207 4.86 11.21 -5.49
C ASN A 207 6.21 10.86 -4.81
N ILE A 208 6.21 10.74 -3.47
CA ILE A 208 7.40 10.32 -2.70
C ILE A 208 7.84 8.91 -3.13
N LEU A 209 6.91 7.95 -3.21
CA LEU A 209 7.20 6.59 -3.68
C LEU A 209 7.77 6.58 -5.10
N ARG A 210 7.21 7.40 -5.99
CA ARG A 210 7.64 7.48 -7.39
C ARG A 210 9.02 8.12 -7.54
N SER A 211 9.36 9.09 -6.69
CA SER A 211 10.63 9.82 -6.74
C SER A 211 11.84 8.95 -6.36
N ASP A 212 11.64 7.90 -5.57
CA ASP A 212 12.67 6.91 -5.21
C ASP A 212 12.93 5.90 -6.36
N GLY A 213 12.01 5.76 -7.31
CA GLY A 213 12.12 4.89 -8.47
C GLY A 213 11.70 3.44 -8.19
N VAL A 214 12.31 2.77 -7.21
CA VAL A 214 12.02 1.37 -6.90
C VAL A 214 10.89 1.23 -5.87
N ALA A 215 10.80 2.16 -4.91
CA ALA A 215 9.80 2.08 -3.83
C ALA A 215 8.35 1.99 -4.32
N LEU A 216 7.99 2.67 -5.39
CA LEU A 216 6.64 2.57 -5.94
C LEU A 216 6.29 1.16 -6.41
N SER A 217 7.23 0.48 -7.07
CA SER A 217 7.05 -0.89 -7.55
C SER A 217 6.99 -1.86 -6.39
N ASP A 218 7.88 -1.74 -5.39
CA ASP A 218 7.86 -2.58 -4.19
C ASP A 218 6.54 -2.43 -3.42
N TRP A 219 6.13 -1.18 -3.19
CA TRP A 219 4.87 -0.85 -2.54
C TRP A 219 3.69 -1.42 -3.31
N GLY A 220 3.64 -1.20 -4.62
CA GLY A 220 2.59 -1.72 -5.51
C GLY A 220 2.52 -3.24 -5.50
N HIS A 221 3.68 -3.91 -5.51
CA HIS A 221 3.77 -5.37 -5.45
C HIS A 221 3.23 -5.90 -4.13
N MET A 222 3.61 -5.30 -3.00
CA MET A 222 3.11 -5.67 -1.68
C MET A 222 1.59 -5.51 -1.57
N VAL A 223 1.04 -4.33 -1.88
CA VAL A 223 -0.39 -4.07 -1.65
C VAL A 223 -1.29 -4.89 -2.59
N THR A 224 -0.88 -5.11 -3.84
CA THR A 224 -1.70 -5.89 -4.80
C THR A 224 -1.72 -7.39 -4.47
N HIS A 225 -0.72 -7.87 -3.74
CA HIS A 225 -0.69 -9.25 -3.25
C HIS A 225 -1.27 -9.39 -1.83
N TYR A 226 -1.78 -8.31 -1.20
CA TYR A 226 -2.28 -8.36 0.18
C TYR A 226 -3.27 -9.51 0.43
N ALA A 227 -2.82 -10.55 1.13
CA ALA A 227 -3.57 -11.80 1.29
C ALA A 227 -4.53 -11.83 2.50
N GLY A 228 -4.67 -10.71 3.22
CA GLY A 228 -5.23 -10.70 4.57
C GLY A 228 -4.13 -10.83 5.63
N TRP A 229 -4.45 -10.44 6.86
CA TRP A 229 -3.65 -10.66 8.06
C TRP A 229 -4.53 -11.22 9.17
#